data_AF-A0A644WMD3-F1
#
_entry.id   AF-A0A644WMD3-F1
#
_cell.length_a   1.000
_cell.length_b   1.000
_cell.length_c   1.000
_cell.angle_alpha   90.00
_cell.angle_beta   90.00
_cell.angle_gamma   90.00
#
_symmetry.space_group_name_H-M   'P 1'
#
loop_
_entity.id
_entity.type
_entity.pdbx_description
1 polymer ?
#
loop_
_entity_poly.entity_id
_entity_poly.type
_entity_poly.pdbx_seq_one_letter_code
_entity_poly.pdbx_strand_id
1 'polypeptide(L)'
;MDRLILMILVVGLVSIGITVLLGKVASRIKSLKYLPGALCLCLSIYYYYLARFVRAGEGFEDLGKFILAVFLFAAAFFGIITALIIEYRDRSKGDR
;
A
#
# COMPACT_ATOMS: atom_id res chain seq x y z
N MET A 1 7.58 -0.74 21.10
CA MET A 1 6.36 -0.86 20.27
C MET A 1 6.14 0.41 19.45
N ASP A 2 6.40 1.59 20.03
CA ASP A 2 6.16 2.91 19.43
C ASP A 2 6.90 3.14 18.11
N ARG A 3 8.13 2.62 17.97
CA ARG A 3 8.93 2.76 16.75
C ARG A 3 8.33 2.02 15.54
N LEU A 4 7.76 0.83 15.75
CA LEU A 4 7.13 0.06 14.68
C LEU A 4 5.84 0.73 14.21
N ILE A 5 5.05 1.26 15.15
CA ILE A 5 3.83 2.00 14.84
C ILE A 5 4.18 3.28 14.05
N LEU A 6 5.22 4.02 14.47
CA LEU A 6 5.73 5.18 13.74
C LEU A 6 6.17 4.81 12.32
N MET A 7 6.89 3.70 12.14
CA MET A 7 7.29 3.24 10.79
C MET A 7 6.08 2.92 9.91
N ILE A 8 5.05 2.25 10.46
CA ILE A 8 3.81 1.96 9.73
C ILE A 8 3.11 3.26 9.31
N LEU A 9 3.05 4.26 10.20
CA LEU A 9 2.47 5.56 9.89
C LEU A 9 3.24 6.29 8.79
N VAL A 10 4.58 6.28 8.84
CA VAL A 10 5.42 6.90 7.79
C VAL A 10 5.20 6.22 6.44
N VAL A 11 5.19 4.89 6.40
CA VAL A 11 4.93 4.11 5.18
C VAL A 11 3.53 4.40 4.64
N GLY A 12 2.53 4.48 5.52
CA GLY A 12 1.17 4.88 5.17
C GLY A 12 1.12 6.28 4.56
N LEU A 13 1.79 7.26 5.19
CA LEU A 13 1.83 8.65 4.72
C LEU A 13 2.46 8.77 3.32
N VAL A 14 3.57 8.06 3.09
CA VAL A 14 4.22 7.99 1.79
C VAL A 14 3.29 7.39 0.74
N SER A 15 2.61 6.29 1.07
CA SER A 15 1.65 5.66 0.16
C SER A 15 0.48 6.59 -0.18
N ILE A 16 -0.07 7.29 0.82
CA ILE A 16 -1.13 8.30 0.63
C ILE A 16 -0.63 9.40 -0.33
N GLY A 17 0.58 9.91 -0.10
CA GLY A 17 1.20 10.93 -0.95
C GLY A 17 1.30 10.48 -2.41
N ILE A 18 1.80 9.28 -2.66
CA ILE A 18 1.91 8.70 -4.01
C ILE A 18 0.52 8.53 -4.65
N THR A 19 -0.46 7.98 -3.92
CA THR A 19 -1.83 7.81 -4.43
C THR A 19 -2.48 9.15 -4.78
N VAL A 20 -2.29 10.19 -3.96
CA VAL A 20 -2.81 11.53 -4.23
C VAL A 20 -2.12 12.17 -5.44
N LEU A 21 -0.80 12.03 -5.56
CA LEU A 21 -0.02 12.52 -6.70
C LEU A 21 -0.49 11.86 -8.00
N LEU A 22 -0.58 10.53 -8.03
CA LEU A 22 -1.15 9.82 -9.19
C LEU A 22 -2.59 10.24 -9.44
N GLY A 23 -3.38 10.45 -8.38
CA GLY A 23 -4.75 10.92 -8.48
C GLY A 23 -4.92 12.28 -9.17
N LYS A 24 -3.93 13.16 -9.02
CA LYS A 24 -3.89 14.47 -9.67
C LYS A 24 -3.32 14.39 -11.10
N VAL A 25 -2.21 13.68 -11.29
CA VAL A 25 -1.50 13.62 -12.59
C VAL A 25 -2.27 12.76 -13.61
N ALA A 26 -2.86 11.66 -13.17
CA ALA A 26 -3.57 10.72 -14.03
C ALA A 26 -5.10 10.93 -14.00
N SER A 27 -5.58 12.18 -13.98
CA SER A 27 -7.02 12.49 -13.99
C SER A 27 -7.77 11.86 -15.18
N ARG A 28 -7.07 11.58 -16.29
CA ARG A 28 -7.63 10.89 -17.47
C ARG A 28 -7.88 9.40 -17.26
N ILE A 29 -7.15 8.73 -16.38
CA ILE A 29 -7.25 7.28 -16.18
C ILE A 29 -7.64 7.01 -14.73
N LYS A 30 -8.95 6.91 -14.47
CA LYS A 30 -9.52 6.75 -13.11
C LYS A 30 -8.93 5.54 -12.37
N SER A 31 -8.61 4.46 -13.07
CA SER A 31 -8.08 3.22 -12.48
C SER A 31 -6.61 3.31 -12.05
N LEU A 32 -5.83 4.29 -12.54
CA LEU A 32 -4.39 4.39 -12.26
C LEU A 32 -4.10 4.71 -10.80
N LYS A 33 -5.07 5.32 -10.10
CA LYS A 33 -4.99 5.68 -8.67
C LYS A 33 -4.91 4.45 -7.76
N TYR A 34 -5.42 3.30 -8.21
CA TYR A 34 -5.39 2.03 -7.48
C TYR A 34 -4.09 1.25 -7.67
N LEU A 35 -3.35 1.56 -8.72
CA LEU A 35 -2.17 0.80 -9.15
C LEU A 35 -1.08 0.72 -8.06
N PRO A 36 -0.72 1.82 -7.35
CA PRO A 36 0.27 1.75 -6.27
C PRO A 36 -0.19 0.85 -5.12
N GLY A 37 -1.46 0.95 -4.72
CA GLY A 37 -2.04 0.14 -3.64
C GLY A 37 -2.13 -1.34 -4.00
N ALA A 38 -2.58 -1.65 -5.22
CA ALA A 38 -2.67 -3.01 -5.74
C ALA A 38 -1.29 -3.66 -5.87
N LEU A 39 -0.28 -2.92 -6.36
CA LEU A 39 1.10 -3.42 -6.42
C LEU A 39 1.66 -3.71 -5.02
N CYS A 40 1.46 -2.81 -4.06
CA CYS A 40 1.89 -3.04 -2.68
C CYS A 40 1.20 -4.26 -2.07
N LEU A 41 -0.09 -4.49 -2.38
CA LEU A 41 -0.83 -5.66 -1.92
C LEU A 41 -0.25 -6.96 -2.51
N CYS A 42 -0.01 -6.99 -3.82
CA CYS A 42 0.61 -8.14 -4.49
C CYS A 42 2.00 -8.44 -3.93
N LEU A 43 2.84 -7.41 -3.73
CA LEU A 43 4.17 -7.57 -3.14
C LEU A 43 4.09 -8.04 -1.69
N SER A 44 3.14 -7.54 -0.90
CA SER A 44 2.89 -8.02 0.47
C SER A 44 2.60 -9.52 0.49
N ILE A 45 1.70 -9.99 -0.38
CA ILE A 45 1.34 -11.41 -0.46
C ILE A 45 2.56 -12.24 -0.90
N TYR A 46 3.33 -11.74 -1.88
CA TYR A 46 4.54 -12.39 -2.36
C TYR A 46 5.59 -12.56 -1.25
N TYR A 47 5.93 -11.49 -0.53
CA TYR A 47 6.92 -11.56 0.55
C TYR A 47 6.44 -12.38 1.74
N TYR A 48 5.14 -12.35 2.04
CA TYR A 48 4.55 -13.23 3.05
C TYR A 48 4.68 -14.71 2.66
N TYR A 49 4.37 -15.05 1.41
CA TYR A 49 4.51 -16.41 0.90
C TYR A 49 5.98 -16.86 0.94
N LEU A 50 6.90 -15.99 0.53
CA LEU A 50 8.34 -16.29 0.51
C LEU A 50 8.88 -16.56 1.93
N ALA A 51 8.48 -15.74 2.90
CA ALA A 51 8.86 -15.91 4.31
C ALA A 51 8.26 -17.16 4.95
N ARG A 52 7.07 -17.60 4.50
CA ARG A 52 6.34 -18.70 5.12
C ARG A 52 6.62 -20.07 4.50
N PHE A 53 6.80 -20.16 3.18
CA PHE A 53 6.76 -21.43 2.45
C PHE A 53 8.03 -21.76 1.67
N VAL A 54 8.81 -20.78 1.23
CA VAL A 54 9.92 -21.00 0.28
C VAL A 54 11.29 -21.02 0.95
N ARG A 55 11.51 -20.20 1.99
CA ARG A 55 12.83 -20.04 2.64
C ARG A 55 12.84 -20.30 4.14
N ALA A 56 11.81 -20.98 4.66
CA ALA A 56 11.69 -21.34 6.07
C ALA A 56 12.94 -22.09 6.57
N GLY A 57 13.88 -21.37 7.18
CA GLY A 57 15.19 -21.89 7.56
C GLY A 57 16.29 -20.83 7.70
N GLU A 58 16.19 -19.70 7.01
CA GLU A 58 17.09 -18.55 7.14
C GLU A 58 16.52 -17.53 8.15
N GLY A 59 16.48 -17.91 9.43
CA GLY A 59 15.62 -17.29 10.45
C GLY A 59 15.61 -15.76 10.57
N PHE A 60 16.70 -15.04 10.28
CA PHE A 60 16.70 -13.56 10.29
C PHE A 60 16.17 -12.94 8.99
N GLU A 61 16.45 -13.58 7.85
CA GLU A 61 16.00 -13.10 6.54
C GLU A 61 14.49 -13.25 6.39
N ASP A 62 13.93 -14.36 6.90
CA ASP A 62 12.49 -14.60 6.92
C ASP A 62 11.75 -13.56 7.77
N LEU A 63 12.34 -13.16 8.91
CA LEU A 63 11.79 -12.09 9.74
C LEU A 63 11.78 -10.75 8.98
N GLY A 64 12.86 -10.43 8.27
CA GLY A 64 12.93 -9.22 7.44
C GLY A 64 11.86 -9.19 6.35
N LYS A 65 11.66 -10.32 5.65
CA LYS A 65 10.61 -10.47 4.63
C LYS A 65 9.20 -10.36 5.22
N PHE A 66 8.98 -10.93 6.40
CA PHE A 66 7.70 -10.83 7.08
C PHE A 66 7.39 -9.39 7.50
N ILE A 67 8.36 -8.68 8.09
CA ILE A 67 8.18 -7.26 8.45
C ILE A 67 7.95 -6.40 7.20
N LEU A 68 8.68 -6.66 6.11
CA LEU A 68 8.47 -5.98 4.83
C LEU A 68 7.07 -6.23 4.27
N ALA A 69 6.58 -7.48 4.34
CA ALA A 69 5.21 -7.82 3.96
C ALA A 69 4.19 -7.02 4.78
N VAL A 70 4.38 -6.88 6.10
CA VAL A 70 3.50 -6.08 6.96
C VAL A 70 3.51 -4.60 6.56
N PHE A 71 4.67 -4.02 6.26
CA PHE A 71 4.75 -2.62 5.81
C PHE A 71 4.08 -2.41 4.45
N LEU A 72 4.30 -3.32 3.50
CA LEU A 72 3.64 -3.29 2.19
C LEU A 72 2.13 -3.47 2.30
N PHE A 73 1.66 -4.32 3.22
CA PHE A 73 0.24 -4.47 3.51
C PHE A 73 -0.38 -3.17 4.03
N ALA A 74 0.28 -2.52 4.99
CA ALA A 74 -0.18 -1.24 5.50
C ALA A 74 -0.20 -0.15 4.40
N ALA A 75 0.85 -0.08 3.58
CA ALA A 75 0.89 0.82 2.42
C ALA A 75 -0.28 0.56 1.47
N ALA A 76 -0.53 -0.70 1.12
CA ALA A 76 -1.63 -1.11 0.27
C ALA A 76 -2.99 -0.68 0.85
N PHE A 77 -3.21 -0.93 2.14
CA PHE A 77 -4.44 -0.57 2.83
C PHE A 77 -4.70 0.94 2.80
N PHE A 78 -3.72 1.76 3.19
CA PHE A 78 -3.85 3.22 3.16
C PHE A 78 -3.97 3.76 1.72
N GLY A 79 -3.24 3.18 0.76
CA GLY A 79 -3.27 3.56 -0.64
C GLY A 79 -4.63 3.27 -1.30
N ILE A 80 -5.22 2.10 -1.06
CA ILE A 80 -6.54 1.72 -1.59
C ILE A 80 -7.64 2.58 -0.97
N ILE A 81 -7.64 2.76 0.35
CA ILE A 81 -8.63 3.61 1.04
C ILE A 81 -8.57 5.04 0.50
N THR A 82 -7.37 5.58 0.31
CA THR A 82 -7.20 6.93 -0.25
C THR A 82 -7.72 7.02 -1.67
N ALA A 83 -7.44 6.01 -2.51
CA ALA A 83 -7.97 5.96 -3.87
C ALA A 83 -9.51 5.94 -3.89
N LEU A 84 -10.14 5.14 -3.01
CA LEU A 84 -11.59 5.09 -2.84
C LEU A 84 -12.18 6.44 -2.40
N ILE A 85 -11.54 7.11 -1.43
CA ILE A 85 -11.97 8.44 -0.96
C ILE A 85 -11.89 9.47 -2.09
N ILE A 86 -10.80 9.46 -2.87
CA ILE A 86 -10.64 10.35 -4.02
C ILE A 86 -11.75 10.07 -5.05
N GLU A 87 -12.02 8.80 -5.35
CA GLU A 87 -13.06 8.44 -6.32
C GLU A 87 -14.46 8.86 -5.85
N TYR A 88 -14.80 8.62 -4.58
CA TYR A 88 -16.07 9.04 -4.01
C TYR A 88 -16.25 10.56 -4.09
N ARG A 89 -15.19 11.33 -3.77
CA ARG A 89 -15.19 12.78 -3.88
C ARG A 89 -15.32 13.26 -5.34
N ASP A 90 -14.63 12.61 -6.27
CA ASP A 90 -14.70 12.97 -7.70
C ASP A 90 -16.10 12.68 -8.27
N ARG A 91 -16.76 11.59 -7.86
CA ARG A 91 -18.16 11.31 -8.24
C ARG A 91 -19.14 12.32 -7.64
N SER A 92 -18.99 12.69 -6.37
CA SER A 92 -19.83 13.68 -5.70
C SER A 92 -19.73 15.09 -6.31
N LYS A 93 -18.60 15.42 -6.96
CA LYS A 93 -18.43 16.70 -7.68
C LYS A 93 -18.97 16.69 -9.11
N GLY A 94 -19.19 15.51 -9.71
CA GLY A 94 -19.77 15.36 -11.05
C GLY A 94 -21.30 15.38 -11.07
N ASP A 95 -21.93 15.44 -9.90
CA ASP A 95 -23.39 15.51 -9.70
C ASP A 95 -23.87 16.96 -9.45
N ARG A 96 -23.11 17.94 -9.97
CA ARG A 96 -23.46 19.36 -10.02
C ARG A 96 -23.27 19.90 -11.43
#